data_AF-A0A376AHQ2-F1
#
_entry.id   AF-A0A376AHQ2-F1
#
_cell.length_a   1.000
_cell.length_b   1.000
_cell.length_c   1.000
_cell.angle_alpha   90.00
_cell.angle_beta   90.00
_cell.angle_gamma   90.00
#
_symmetry.space_group_name_H-M   'P 1'
#
loop_
_entity.id
_entity.type
_entity.pdbx_description
1 polymer ?
#
loop_
_entity_poly.entity_id
_entity_poly.type
_entity_poly.pdbx_seq_one_letter_code
_entity_poly.pdbx_strand_id
1 'polypeptide(L)' 'MAPWRLATVDGAVDLRFQPLHVHREDRNLRLVVSHFAQPVGFFNGTVRVGSRTLELSNVPGVTEDQDMLW' A
#
# COMPACT_ATOMS: atom_id res chain seq x y z
N MET A 1 -7.82 7.09 -6.26
CA MET A 1 -7.96 5.90 -5.38
C MET A 1 -8.32 6.39 -3.98
N ALA A 2 -9.18 5.68 -3.26
CA ALA A 2 -9.47 6.00 -1.86
C ALA A 2 -8.24 5.67 -0.98
N PRO A 3 -8.06 6.33 0.18
CA PRO A 3 -7.00 5.99 1.12
C PRO A 3 -7.09 4.53 1.57
N TRP A 4 -5.95 3.87 1.72
CA TRP A 4 -5.91 2.48 2.18
C TRP A 4 -5.68 2.43 3.68
N ARG A 5 -6.40 1.56 4.38
CA ARG A 5 -6.11 1.25 5.79
C ARG A 5 -5.27 -0.01 5.85
N LEU A 6 -4.12 0.07 6.51
CA LEU A 6 -3.24 -1.06 6.78
C LEU A 6 -3.27 -1.29 8.29
N ALA A 7 -3.87 -2.40 8.70
CA ALA A 7 -3.91 -2.78 10.10
C ALA A 7 -3.53 -4.25 10.26
N THR A 8 -2.70 -4.55 11.25
CA THR A 8 -2.42 -5.93 11.64
C THR A 8 -3.39 -6.38 12.73
N VAL A 9 -3.67 -7.69 12.80
CA VAL A 9 -4.61 -8.27 13.77
C VAL A 9 -4.15 -8.03 15.21
N ASP A 10 -2.84 -8.01 15.45
CA ASP A 10 -2.22 -7.76 16.76
C ASP A 10 -2.10 -6.26 17.11
N GLY A 11 -2.59 -5.37 16.25
CA GLY A 11 -2.53 -3.92 16.42
C GLY A 11 -1.12 -3.35 16.43
N ALA A 12 -0.11 -4.08 15.95
CA ALA A 12 1.24 -3.56 15.81
C ALA A 12 1.36 -2.50 14.71
N VAL A 13 0.49 -2.52 13.71
CA VAL A 13 0.41 -1.53 12.65
C VAL A 13 -1.02 -1.00 12.58
N ASP A 14 -1.19 0.33 12.59
CA ASP A 14 -2.43 1.02 12.20
C ASP A 14 -2.05 2.26 11.39
N LEU A 15 -2.02 2.10 10.07
CA LEU A 15 -1.62 3.13 9.13
C LEU A 15 -2.73 3.43 8.13
N ARG A 16 -2.72 4.66 7.64
CA ARG A 16 -3.45 5.10 6.46
C ARG A 16 -2.45 5.53 5.40
N PHE A 17 -2.61 4.98 4.21
CA PHE A 17 -1.86 5.38 3.04
C PHE A 17 -2.72 6.30 2.16
N GLN A 18 -2.24 7.52 1.92
CA GLN A 18 -2.86 8.50 1.05
C GLN A 18 -2.15 8.49 -0.31
N PRO A 19 -2.76 7.90 -1.36
CA PRO A 19 -2.17 7.89 -2.69
C PRO A 19 -2.14 9.31 -3.29
N LEU A 20 -1.05 9.64 -3.99
CA LEU A 20 -0.86 10.90 -4.72
C LEU A 20 -0.83 10.67 -6.24
N HIS A 21 -0.09 9.64 -6.66
CA HIS A 21 0.02 9.25 -8.06
C HIS A 21 0.07 7.73 -8.16
N VAL A 22 -0.19 7.17 -9.35
CA VAL A 22 -0.18 5.72 -9.56
C VAL A 22 0.48 5.40 -10.90
N HIS A 23 1.48 4.53 -10.85
CA HIS A 23 1.98 3.83 -12.04
C HIS A 23 1.07 2.65 -12.33
N ARG A 24 0.60 2.47 -13.56
CA ARG A 24 -0.29 1.36 -13.94
C ARG A 24 0.22 0.66 -15.20
N GLU A 25 0.24 -0.66 -15.15
CA GLU A 25 0.52 -1.53 -16.30
C GLU A 25 -0.60 -2.57 -16.46
N ASP A 26 -1.21 -2.58 -17.63
CA ASP A 26 -2.20 -3.60 -18.03
C ASP A 26 -1.61 -4.41 -19.19
N ARG A 27 -1.39 -5.71 -19.00
CA ARG A 27 -0.88 -6.61 -20.06
C ARG A 27 -1.81 -7.80 -20.25
N ASN A 28 -2.13 -8.09 -21.51
CA ASN A 28 -2.91 -9.25 -21.92
C ASN A 28 -2.16 -10.01 -23.03
N LEU A 29 -1.54 -11.12 -22.67
CA LEU A 29 -0.79 -12.01 -23.56
C LEU A 29 -1.60 -13.24 -23.96
N ARG A 30 -2.94 -13.14 -23.97
CA ARG A 30 -3.95 -14.19 -24.24
C ARG A 30 -4.04 -15.30 -23.19
N LEU A 31 -2.92 -15.92 -22.82
CA LEU A 31 -2.87 -16.93 -21.76
C LEU A 31 -2.50 -16.34 -20.40
N VAL A 32 -1.77 -15.22 -20.41
CA VAL A 32 -1.35 -14.51 -19.19
C VAL A 32 -1.97 -13.13 -19.20
N VAL A 33 -2.66 -12.78 -18.11
CA VAL A 33 -3.24 -11.44 -17.89
C VAL A 33 -2.68 -10.88 -16.60
N SER A 34 -2.17 -9.66 -16.64
CA SER A 34 -1.67 -8.95 -15.45
C SER A 34 -2.25 -7.54 -15.39
N HIS A 35 -2.83 -7.21 -14.24
CA HIS A 35 -3.20 -5.85 -13.85
C HIS A 35 -2.30 -5.42 -12.70
N PHE A 36 -1.49 -4.39 -12.93
CA PHE A 36 -0.56 -3.87 -11.92
C PHE A 36 -0.80 -2.39 -11.71
N ALA A 37 -0.98 -1.98 -10.46
CA ALA A 37 -1.02 -0.60 -10.04
C ALA A 37 -0.12 -0.38 -8.84
N GLN A 38 0.80 0.58 -8.94
CA GLN A 38 1.72 0.96 -7.87
C GLN A 38 1.50 2.43 -7.49
N PRO A 39 0.62 2.69 -6.51
CA PRO A 39 0.47 4.03 -5.97
C PRO A 39 1.71 4.49 -5.22
N VAL A 40 2.11 5.73 -5.44
CA VAL A 40 3.05 6.48 -4.58
C VAL A 40 2.27 7.48 -3.74
N GLY A 41 2.65 7.63 -2.49
CA GLY A 41 1.91 8.46 -1.54
C GLY A 41 2.56 8.57 -0.17
N PHE A 42 1.74 8.89 0.82
CA PHE A 42 2.19 9.13 2.19
C PHE A 42 1.50 8.20 3.20
N PHE A 43 2.28 7.68 4.13
CA PHE A 43 1.82 6.95 5.30
C PHE A 43 1.64 7.88 6.50
N ASN A 44 0.53 7.67 7.20
CA ASN A 44 0.20 8.34 8.45
C ASN A 44 -0.35 7.32 9.45
N GLY A 45 0.00 7.43 10.73
CA GLY A 45 -0.52 6.56 11.79
C GLY A 45 0.58 6.05 12.69
N THR A 46 0.46 4.81 13.19
CA THR A 46 1.39 4.26 14.18
C THR A 46 1.92 2.88 13.84
N VAL A 47 3.15 2.62 14.29
CA VAL A 47 3.80 1.31 14.26
C VAL A 47 4.41 1.02 15.63
N ARG A 48 4.08 -0.12 16.21
CA ARG A 48 4.61 -0.58 17.50
C ARG A 48 5.82 -1.50 17.28
N VAL A 49 6.95 -1.14 17.88
CA VAL A 49 8.22 -1.86 17.81
C VAL A 49 8.70 -2.14 19.23
N GLY A 50 8.50 -3.37 19.70
CA GLY A 50 8.74 -3.74 21.10
C GLY A 50 7.84 -2.93 22.04
N SER A 51 8.45 -2.16 22.95
CA SER A 51 7.75 -1.26 23.89
C SER A 51 7.55 0.15 23.34
N ARG A 52 8.01 0.46 22.13
CA ARG A 52 7.91 1.78 21.52
C ARG A 52 6.78 1.85 20.52
N THR A 53 6.10 2.98 20.46
CA THR A 53 5.18 3.33 19.37
C THR A 53 5.80 4.46 18.57
N LEU A 54 5.97 4.24 17.27
CA LEU A 54 6.45 5.22 16.32
C LEU A 54 5.23 5.87 15.66
N GLU A 55 5.18 7.20 15.68
CA GLU A 55 4.19 7.96 14.95
C GLU A 55 4.76 8.37 13.58
N LEU A 56 4.03 8.03 12.53
CA LEU A 56 4.36 8.39 11.16
C LEU A 56 3.43 9.52 10.74
N SER A 57 4.05 10.59 10.23
CA SER A 57 3.35 11.74 9.66
C SER A 57 3.98 12.08 8.32
N ASN A 58 3.18 12.00 7.26
CA ASN A 58 3.58 12.25 5.87
C ASN A 58 4.86 11.51 5.44
N VAL A 59 5.02 10.26 5.87
CA VAL A 59 6.18 9.45 5.48
C VAL A 59 5.98 8.92 4.07
N PRO A 60 6.85 9.22 3.09
CA PRO A 60 6.66 8.80 1.71
C PRO A 60 6.83 7.29 1.55
N GLY A 61 6.11 6.71 0.59
CA GLY A 61 6.34 5.33 0.16
C GLY A 61 5.41 4.90 -0.97
N VAL A 62 5.45 3.61 -1.27
CA VAL A 62 4.67 2.98 -2.34
C VAL A 62 3.86 1.82 -1.81
N THR A 63 2.76 1.52 -2.49
CA THR A 63 1.98 0.30 -2.29
C THR A 63 1.73 -0.37 -3.64
N GLU A 64 1.26 -1.61 -3.67
CA GLU A 64 0.97 -2.35 -4.89
C GLU A 64 -0.43 -2.97 -4.79
N ASP A 65 -1.19 -2.86 -5.88
CA ASP A 65 -2.43 -3.60 -6.14
C ASP A 65 -2.18 -4.40 -7.42
N GLN A 66 -2.11 -5.73 -7.28
CA GLN A 66 -1.73 -6.63 -8.36
C GLN A 66 -2.70 -7.79 -8.42
N ASP A 67 -3.22 -8.03 -9.62
CA ASP A 67 -4.03 -9.20 -9.97
C ASP A 67 -3.42 -9.88 -11.20
N MET A 68 -3.18 -11.19 -11.11
CA MET A 68 -2.49 -11.95 -12.13
C MET A 68 -3.12 -13.33 -12.33
N LEU A 69 -3.47 -13.60 -13.58
CA LEU A 69 -3.83 -14.92 -14.07
C LEU A 69 -2.64 -15.51 -14.82
N TRP A 70 -2.19 -16.67 -14.34
CA TRP A 70 -1.12 -17.47 -14.93
C TRP A 70 -1.67 -18.66 -15.71
#